data_AF-A0A7X7LLQ6-F1
#
_entry.id   AF-A0A7X7LLQ6-F1
#
_cell.length_a   1.000
_cell.length_b   1.000
_cell.length_c   1.000
_cell.angle_alpha   90.00
_cell.angle_beta   90.00
_cell.angle_gamma   90.00
#
_symmetry.space_group_name_H-M   'P 1'
#
loop_
_entity.id
_entity.type
_entity.pdbx_description
1 polymer ?
#
loop_
_entity_poly.entity_id
_entity_poly.type
_entity_poly.pdbx_seq_one_letter_code
_entity_poly.pdbx_strand_id
1 'polypeptide(L)'
;MKSLNHYITHIFIFAICIFSVSCASKGLKEEKYALQEEGVMMDLASPSTDDAGLQNKDRKLIRNASITFETDNIEQSQQNIHQAVDSFGAYTTSENQYNTDEQITISMTIRVPALNFDSLIVFISK
;
A
#
# COMPACT_ATOMS: atom_id res chain seq x y z
N MET A 1 -14.47 -5.43 -45.53
CA MET A 1 -13.15 -5.75 -44.91
C MET A 1 -12.12 -4.61 -44.95
N LYS A 2 -12.47 -3.35 -45.29
CA LYS A 2 -11.52 -2.21 -45.30
C LYS A 2 -11.52 -1.37 -44.00
N SER A 3 -12.52 -1.52 -43.13
CA SER A 3 -12.65 -0.74 -41.88
C SER A 3 -11.87 -1.32 -40.70
N LEU A 4 -11.60 -2.63 -40.68
CA LEU A 4 -10.88 -3.30 -39.58
C LEU A 4 -9.39 -2.92 -39.55
N ASN A 5 -8.76 -2.80 -40.73
CA ASN A 5 -7.35 -2.45 -40.82
C ASN A 5 -7.09 -0.98 -40.44
N HIS A 6 -8.05 -0.09 -40.67
CA HIS A 6 -7.90 1.33 -40.30
C HIS A 6 -7.93 1.53 -38.79
N TYR A 7 -8.77 0.76 -38.07
CA TYR A 7 -8.83 0.78 -36.61
C TYR A 7 -7.53 0.27 -35.96
N ILE A 8 -6.94 -0.79 -36.54
CA ILE A 8 -5.65 -1.34 -36.09
C ILE A 8 -4.51 -0.33 -36.34
N THR A 9 -4.53 0.40 -37.45
CA THR A 9 -3.55 1.47 -37.71
C THR A 9 -3.67 2.62 -36.71
N HIS A 10 -4.90 3.01 -36.32
CA HIS A 10 -5.12 4.06 -35.31
C HIS A 10 -4.70 3.64 -33.91
N ILE A 11 -4.93 2.37 -33.52
CA ILE A 11 -4.43 1.79 -32.26
C ILE A 11 -2.90 1.85 -32.20
N PHE A 12 -2.22 1.49 -33.29
CA PHE A 12 -0.75 1.53 -33.36
C PHE A 12 -0.19 2.97 -33.30
N ILE A 13 -0.84 3.94 -33.94
CA ILE A 13 -0.45 5.35 -33.89
C ILE A 13 -0.65 5.95 -32.49
N PHE A 14 -1.76 5.61 -31.83
CA PHE A 14 -2.05 6.08 -30.47
C PHE A 14 -1.07 5.51 -29.44
N ALA A 15 -0.66 4.24 -29.58
CA ALA A 15 0.33 3.61 -28.70
C ALA A 15 1.74 4.24 -28.79
N ILE A 16 2.13 4.75 -29.96
CA ILE A 16 3.44 5.41 -30.16
C ILE A 16 3.49 6.80 -29.50
N CYS A 17 2.36 7.50 -29.41
CA CYS A 17 2.30 8.83 -28.79
C CYS A 17 2.42 8.82 -27.25
N ILE A 18 2.25 7.67 -26.59
CA ILE A 18 2.26 7.58 -25.11
C ILE A 18 3.68 7.35 -24.56
N PHE A 19 4.65 6.99 -25.42
CA PHE A 19 6.01 6.65 -24.99
C PHE A 19 6.96 7.86 -24.82
N SER A 20 6.56 9.08 -25.18
CA SER A 20 7.45 10.26 -25.15
C SER A 20 7.28 11.19 -23.94
N VAL A 21 6.41 10.87 -22.97
CA VAL A 21 6.36 11.61 -21.70
C VAL A 21 7.40 11.03 -20.73
N SER A 22 8.67 11.21 -21.06
CA SER A 22 9.79 11.00 -20.14
C SER A 22 9.88 12.20 -19.19
N CYS A 23 9.60 11.92 -17.91
CA CYS A 23 9.59 12.92 -16.85
C CYS A 23 11.03 13.21 -16.39
N ALA A 24 11.47 14.46 -16.53
CA ALA A 24 12.73 14.96 -15.97
C ALA A 24 12.60 15.15 -14.44
N SER A 25 13.18 14.25 -13.64
CA SER A 25 13.29 14.44 -12.19
C SER A 25 14.58 15.17 -11.83
N LYS A 26 14.39 16.37 -11.27
CA LYS A 26 15.41 17.27 -10.72
C LYS A 26 16.06 16.65 -9.46
N GLY A 27 17.36 16.92 -9.31
CA GLY A 27 18.24 16.33 -8.30
C GLY A 27 17.91 16.64 -6.84
N LEU A 28 18.40 15.73 -5.98
CA LEU A 28 18.37 15.79 -4.53
C LEU A 28 19.53 16.66 -4.04
N LYS A 29 19.23 17.67 -3.24
CA LYS A 29 20.22 18.40 -2.44
C LYS A 29 20.41 17.64 -1.13
N GLU A 30 21.65 17.26 -0.85
CA GLU A 30 22.06 16.73 0.45
C GLU A 30 22.08 17.86 1.50
N GLU A 31 21.39 17.67 2.62
CA GLU A 31 21.63 18.46 3.82
C GLU A 31 22.64 17.75 4.71
N LYS A 32 23.81 18.38 4.84
CA LYS A 32 24.87 18.01 5.77
C LYS A 32 24.43 18.29 7.21
N TYR A 33 24.42 17.25 8.03
CA TYR A 33 24.40 17.40 9.48
C TYR A 33 25.82 17.70 9.98
N ALA A 34 25.99 18.84 10.65
CA ALA A 34 27.17 19.15 11.44
C ALA A 34 26.94 18.65 12.87
N LEU A 35 27.74 17.67 13.29
CA LEU A 35 27.92 17.34 14.72
C LEU A 35 29.00 18.27 15.27
N GLN A 36 28.70 18.96 16.37
CA GLN A 36 29.72 19.62 17.18
C GLN A 36 29.57 19.16 18.63
N GLU A 37 30.74 18.97 19.22
CA GLU A 37 31.12 18.14 20.35
C GLU A 37 30.75 18.66 21.75
N GLU A 38 30.73 17.67 22.65
CA GLU A 38 31.17 17.66 24.06
C GLU A 38 30.66 18.67 25.09
N GLY A 39 30.24 18.09 26.24
CA GLY A 39 30.64 18.60 27.55
C GLY A 39 29.57 19.35 28.35
N VAL A 40 29.10 18.71 29.42
CA VAL A 40 29.25 19.14 30.83
C VAL A 40 28.04 18.68 31.66
N MET A 41 28.38 17.86 32.64
CA MET A 41 27.62 17.47 33.82
C MET A 41 27.32 18.68 34.72
N MET A 42 26.05 18.92 35.04
CA MET A 42 25.66 19.65 36.26
C MET A 42 24.30 19.14 36.74
N ASP A 43 24.34 18.43 37.87
CA ASP A 43 23.22 18.13 38.75
C ASP A 43 22.70 19.43 39.37
N LEU A 44 21.40 19.70 39.24
CA LEU A 44 20.63 20.63 40.07
C LEU A 44 19.14 20.29 39.94
N ALA A 45 18.59 19.75 41.03
CA ALA A 45 17.18 19.53 41.22
C ALA A 45 16.36 20.81 40.98
N SER A 46 15.36 20.73 40.11
CA SER A 46 14.29 21.70 39.93
C SER A 46 12.95 20.98 40.08
N PRO A 47 11.99 21.45 40.89
CA PRO A 47 10.67 20.86 40.95
C PRO A 47 9.89 21.38 39.74
N SER A 48 10.06 20.73 38.59
CA SER A 48 9.13 20.94 37.48
C SER A 48 7.86 20.15 37.76
N THR A 49 6.87 20.88 38.28
CA THR A 49 5.47 20.63 37.95
C THR A 49 5.30 20.77 36.44
N ASP A 50 5.67 19.73 35.70
CA ASP A 50 5.28 19.55 34.31
C ASP A 50 4.18 18.49 34.28
N ASP A 51 3.01 18.87 34.81
CA ASP A 51 1.74 18.57 34.13
C ASP A 51 1.72 19.38 32.82
N ALA A 52 2.71 19.11 31.96
CA ALA A 52 2.73 19.56 30.59
C ALA A 52 1.87 18.55 29.85
N GLY A 53 0.57 18.82 29.91
CA GLY A 53 -0.49 18.05 29.31
C GLY A 53 0.00 17.40 28.02
N LEU A 54 -0.11 16.08 28.01
CA LEU A 54 -0.18 15.30 26.79
C LEU A 54 -1.33 15.92 25.98
N GLN A 55 -1.01 16.95 25.21
CA GLN A 55 -1.77 17.32 24.04
C GLN A 55 -1.80 16.02 23.25
N ASN A 56 -2.93 15.33 23.37
CA ASN A 56 -3.26 14.13 22.66
C ASN A 56 -3.39 14.55 21.20
N LYS A 57 -2.25 14.81 20.56
CA LYS A 57 -2.12 14.81 19.11
C LYS A 57 -2.70 13.48 18.72
N ASP A 58 -3.88 13.52 18.10
CA ASP A 58 -4.62 12.34 17.63
C ASP A 58 -3.64 11.34 17.00
N ARG A 59 -3.21 10.37 17.80
CA ARG A 59 -2.20 9.42 17.36
C ARG A 59 -2.89 8.51 16.36
N LYS A 60 -2.46 8.59 15.10
CA LYS A 60 -2.93 7.66 14.07
C LYS A 60 -2.43 6.27 14.41
N LEU A 61 -3.35 5.34 14.68
CA LEU A 61 -3.05 3.93 14.86
C LEU A 61 -2.95 3.26 13.49
N ILE A 62 -1.83 2.57 13.23
CA ILE A 62 -1.67 1.71 12.06
C ILE A 62 -2.05 0.29 12.48
N ARG A 63 -2.98 -0.34 11.76
CA ARG A 63 -3.43 -1.72 11.99
C ARG A 63 -2.96 -2.60 10.83
N ASN A 64 -2.47 -3.79 11.14
CA ASN A 64 -2.04 -4.79 10.17
C ASN A 64 -2.67 -6.14 10.53
N ALA A 65 -3.05 -6.92 9.53
CA ALA A 65 -3.58 -8.27 9.69
C ALA A 65 -2.97 -9.18 8.62
N SER A 66 -2.82 -10.46 8.95
CA SER A 66 -2.38 -11.52 8.04
C SER A 66 -3.40 -12.64 8.13
N ILE A 67 -3.96 -13.04 6.98
CA ILE A 67 -4.98 -14.07 6.89
C ILE A 67 -4.49 -15.11 5.87
N THR A 68 -4.51 -16.37 6.27
CA THR A 68 -4.16 -17.51 5.42
C THR A 68 -5.22 -18.58 5.61
N PHE A 69 -5.76 -19.09 4.51
CA PHE A 69 -6.75 -20.17 4.50
C PHE A 69 -6.62 -20.99 3.22
N GLU A 70 -7.17 -22.21 3.25
CA GLU A 70 -7.28 -23.09 2.10
C GLU A 70 -8.72 -23.07 1.55
N THR A 71 -8.87 -23.32 0.26
CA THR A 71 -10.16 -23.29 -0.43
C THR A 71 -10.20 -24.36 -1.51
N ASP A 72 -11.39 -24.92 -1.74
CA ASP A 72 -11.62 -25.91 -2.79
C ASP A 72 -11.62 -25.28 -4.19
N ASN A 73 -11.96 -23.99 -4.30
CA ASN A 73 -12.02 -23.27 -5.58
C ASN A 73 -11.29 -21.92 -5.48
N ILE A 74 -10.06 -21.91 -5.98
CA ILE A 74 -9.18 -20.75 -5.90
C ILE A 74 -9.69 -19.55 -6.70
N GLU A 75 -10.29 -19.77 -7.86
CA GLU A 75 -10.79 -18.71 -8.76
C GLU A 75 -11.99 -18.00 -8.13
N GLN A 76 -12.94 -18.77 -7.58
CA GLN A 76 -14.10 -18.21 -6.90
C GLN A 76 -13.70 -17.44 -5.64
N SER A 77 -12.77 -17.98 -4.84
CA SER A 77 -12.27 -17.30 -3.66
C SER A 77 -11.55 -16.00 -4.01
N GLN A 78 -10.70 -16.00 -5.05
CA GLN A 78 -10.03 -14.80 -5.53
C GLN A 78 -11.05 -13.73 -5.97
N GLN A 79 -12.05 -14.11 -6.77
CA GLN A 79 -13.09 -13.19 -7.21
C GLN A 79 -13.88 -12.59 -6.04
N ASN A 80 -14.22 -13.41 -5.04
CA ASN A 80 -14.92 -12.95 -3.84
C ASN A 80 -14.06 -11.94 -3.06
N ILE A 81 -12.75 -12.18 -2.93
CA ILE A 81 -11.83 -11.25 -2.28
C ILE A 81 -11.76 -9.94 -3.07
N HIS A 82 -11.61 -9.98 -4.41
CA HIS A 82 -11.57 -8.77 -5.23
C HIS A 82 -12.85 -7.93 -5.10
N GLN A 83 -14.01 -8.57 -5.18
CA GLN A 83 -15.30 -7.89 -4.98
C GLN A 83 -15.41 -7.25 -3.59
N ALA A 84 -14.92 -7.93 -2.55
CA ALA A 84 -14.89 -7.39 -1.21
C ALA A 84 -13.97 -6.17 -1.13
N VAL A 85 -12.74 -6.29 -1.61
CA VAL A 85 -11.75 -5.20 -1.63
C VAL A 85 -12.34 -3.95 -2.26
N ASP A 86 -12.96 -4.07 -3.44
CA ASP A 86 -13.60 -2.97 -4.13
C ASP A 86 -14.78 -2.39 -3.32
N SER A 87 -15.64 -3.26 -2.79
CA SER A 87 -16.84 -2.85 -2.03
C SER A 87 -16.49 -2.10 -0.74
N PHE A 88 -15.33 -2.38 -0.13
CA PHE A 88 -14.85 -1.71 1.08
C PHE A 88 -13.95 -0.49 0.77
N GLY A 89 -13.82 -0.08 -0.49
CA GLY A 89 -12.96 1.05 -0.90
C GLY A 89 -11.48 0.80 -0.64
N ALA A 90 -11.08 -0.47 -0.56
CA ALA A 90 -9.71 -0.92 -0.44
C ALA A 90 -9.10 -1.13 -1.84
N TYR A 91 -7.80 -1.39 -1.89
CA TYR A 91 -7.13 -1.74 -3.15
C TYR A 91 -5.97 -2.70 -2.91
N THR A 92 -5.74 -3.57 -3.89
CA THR A 92 -4.63 -4.51 -3.90
C THR A 92 -3.35 -3.80 -4.37
N THR A 93 -2.29 -3.87 -3.57
CA THR A 93 -0.97 -3.32 -3.93
C THR A 93 -0.08 -4.34 -4.63
N SER A 94 -0.28 -5.62 -4.34
CA SER A 94 0.44 -6.71 -4.97
C SER A 94 -0.41 -7.97 -4.95
N GLU A 95 -0.34 -8.75 -6.01
CA GLU A 95 -0.95 -10.06 -6.11
C GLU A 95 -0.01 -10.96 -6.91
N ASN A 96 0.34 -12.10 -6.31
CA ASN A 96 1.20 -13.10 -6.95
C ASN A 96 0.53 -14.47 -6.83
N GLN A 97 0.55 -15.21 -7.93
CA GLN A 97 0.10 -16.59 -7.96
C GLN A 97 1.28 -17.52 -8.19
N TYR A 98 1.36 -18.55 -7.36
CA TYR A 98 2.33 -19.63 -7.44
C TYR A 98 1.58 -20.90 -7.76
N ASN A 99 2.09 -21.64 -8.74
CA ASN A 99 1.52 -22.90 -9.16
C ASN A 99 2.59 -23.98 -9.06
N THR A 100 2.30 -25.03 -8.30
CA THR A 100 3.10 -26.25 -8.22
C THR A 100 2.26 -27.43 -8.67
N ASP A 101 2.89 -28.59 -8.89
CA ASP A 101 2.16 -29.82 -9.21
C ASP A 101 1.19 -30.26 -8.09
N GLU A 102 1.35 -29.70 -6.89
CA GLU A 102 0.62 -30.06 -5.68
C GLU A 102 -0.48 -29.05 -5.33
N GLN A 103 -0.26 -27.75 -5.58
CA GLN A 103 -1.18 -26.69 -5.16
C GLN A 103 -1.02 -25.39 -5.94
N ILE A 104 -2.08 -24.59 -5.89
CA ILE A 104 -2.08 -23.19 -6.32
C ILE A 104 -2.18 -22.30 -5.09
N THR A 105 -1.24 -21.37 -4.95
CA THR A 105 -1.21 -20.40 -3.84
C THR A 105 -1.30 -18.98 -4.40
N ILE A 106 -2.23 -18.19 -3.89
CA ILE A 106 -2.32 -16.75 -4.20
C ILE A 106 -1.93 -15.94 -2.96
N SER A 107 -1.01 -15.01 -3.14
CA SER A 107 -0.55 -14.08 -2.11
C SER A 107 -0.91 -12.65 -2.50
N MET A 108 -1.69 -11.98 -1.66
CA MET A 108 -2.18 -10.62 -1.89
C MET A 108 -1.77 -9.68 -0.75
N THR A 109 -1.40 -8.45 -1.09
CA THR A 109 -1.27 -7.35 -0.14
C THR A 109 -2.34 -6.31 -0.44
N ILE A 110 -3.16 -5.96 0.55
CA ILE A 110 -4.31 -5.06 0.39
C ILE A 110 -4.16 -3.86 1.34
N ARG A 111 -4.43 -2.65 0.83
CA ARG A 111 -4.52 -1.42 1.62
C ARG A 111 -5.98 -1.07 1.86
N VAL A 112 -6.32 -0.85 3.12
CA VAL A 112 -7.71 -0.71 3.57
C VAL A 112 -7.90 0.64 4.27
N PRO A 113 -8.98 1.38 3.97
CA PRO A 113 -9.38 2.53 4.79
C PRO A 113 -9.59 2.12 6.25
N ALA A 114 -9.08 2.91 7.20
CA ALA A 114 -9.10 2.56 8.62
C ALA A 114 -10.51 2.24 9.17
N LEU A 115 -11.55 2.91 8.65
CA LEU A 115 -12.95 2.69 9.03
C LEU A 115 -13.50 1.33 8.59
N ASN A 116 -12.91 0.72 7.55
CA ASN A 116 -13.39 -0.53 6.95
C ASN A 116 -12.47 -1.73 7.26
N PHE A 117 -11.39 -1.51 8.01
CA PHE A 117 -10.38 -2.53 8.30
C PHE A 117 -10.98 -3.78 8.97
N ASP A 118 -11.69 -3.58 10.08
CA ASP A 118 -12.25 -4.68 10.86
C ASP A 118 -13.37 -5.41 10.07
N SER A 119 -14.20 -4.67 9.34
CA SER A 119 -15.27 -5.21 8.51
C SER A 119 -14.77 -6.09 7.36
N LEU A 120 -13.69 -5.66 6.68
CA LEU A 120 -13.08 -6.43 5.60
C LEU A 120 -12.48 -7.73 6.14
N ILE A 121 -11.79 -7.69 7.28
CA ILE A 121 -11.20 -8.89 7.91
C ILE A 121 -12.29 -9.92 8.21
N VAL A 122 -13.37 -9.50 8.88
CA VAL A 122 -14.50 -10.39 9.21
C VAL A 122 -15.18 -10.95 7.98
N PHE A 123 -15.18 -10.21 6.86
CA PHE A 123 -15.72 -10.70 5.61
C PHE A 123 -14.83 -11.79 4.98
N ILE A 124 -13.52 -11.55 4.91
CA ILE A 124 -12.56 -12.46 4.26
C ILE A 124 -12.29 -13.72 5.11
N SER A 125 -12.35 -13.62 6.44
CA SER A 125 -12.04 -14.74 7.34
C SER A 125 -13.17 -15.77 7.50
N LYS A 126 -14.13 -15.81 6.56
CA LYS A 126 -15.32 -16.67 6.63
C LYS A 126 -15.19 -17.90 5.78
#